data_AF-A0A6I5VGW7-F1
#
_entry.id   AF-A0A6I5VGW7-F1
#
_cell.length_a   1.000
_cell.length_b   1.000
_cell.length_c   1.000
_cell.angle_alpha   90.00
_cell.angle_beta   90.00
_cell.angle_gamma   90.00
#
_symmetry.space_group_name_H-M   'P 1'
#
loop_
_entity.id
_entity.type
_entity.pdbx_description
1 polymer ?
#
loop_
_entity_poly.entity_id
_entity_poly.type
_entity_poly.pdbx_seq_one_letter_code
_entity_poly.pdbx_strand_id
1 'polypeptide(L)'
;MTRRILWAATILVPIDVVLALLGVHGTALFIVSALALIPLAFAIGESTDNVGEHTGPVVAGLLNASFGNAPELLISLFAVHEGLFTVVRASLTGSVVSNLLLVLGTALVFGRTARVSRRSVFANLGQVALAAGLFGVATLLPSVLTGGESRPAELTSYAVVIAAVLLAIYLVITTVHIRRAVRLHRDNGPDASDGAWSLTRGLVTLGLATVATAVVSELLTGTIETFAEHTGLGQFFTSAIIIAIVGNAAEHGGAVVVAARGNVALATEIGLSSAAQVATFVIPAVVLISLLLQPLPMAFQPVEFVGYALAVLVPAVLLGRGRVSRAKGAALVITYAVVGVLFFVVSR
;
A
#
# COMPACT_ATOMS: atom_id res chain seq x y z
N MET A 1 -8.29 14.35 19.16
CA MET A 1 -7.12 13.88 19.93
C MET A 1 -6.10 13.19 19.02
N THR A 2 -6.49 12.14 18.27
CA THR A 2 -5.60 11.37 17.36
C THR A 2 -4.83 12.22 16.34
N ARG A 3 -5.49 13.17 15.66
CA ARG A 3 -4.83 14.08 14.71
C ARG A 3 -3.67 14.86 15.33
N ARG A 4 -3.85 15.41 16.53
CA ARG A 4 -2.78 16.16 17.24
C ARG A 4 -1.61 15.26 17.62
N ILE A 5 -1.88 14.02 17.99
CA ILE A 5 -0.85 13.04 18.35
C ILE A 5 -0.02 12.67 17.12
N LEU A 6 -0.66 12.42 15.97
CA LEU A 6 0.04 12.10 14.72
C LEU A 6 0.92 13.27 14.26
N TRP A 7 0.40 14.51 14.30
CA TRP A 7 1.21 15.68 14.00
C TRP A 7 2.36 15.88 14.99
N ALA A 8 2.14 15.66 16.28
CA ALA A 8 3.22 15.71 17.28
C ALA A 8 4.27 14.61 17.04
N ALA A 9 3.86 13.43 16.60
CA ALA A 9 4.75 12.31 16.32
C ALA A 9 5.67 12.56 15.11
N THR A 10 5.43 13.58 14.29
CA THR A 10 6.39 14.00 13.24
C THR A 10 7.75 14.44 13.82
N ILE A 11 7.83 14.71 15.14
CA ILE A 11 9.11 14.92 15.84
C ILE A 11 10.05 13.71 15.74
N LEU A 12 9.52 12.51 15.44
CA LEU A 12 10.34 11.33 15.20
C LEU A 12 11.22 11.49 13.95
N VAL A 13 10.84 12.31 12.98
CA VAL A 13 11.64 12.56 11.76
C VAL A 13 12.99 13.21 12.06
N PRO A 14 13.06 14.38 12.74
CA PRO A 14 14.35 14.95 13.10
C PRO A 14 15.12 14.07 14.09
N ILE A 15 14.44 13.30 14.95
CA ILE A 15 15.12 12.32 15.83
C ILE A 15 15.80 11.24 14.99
N ASP A 16 15.10 10.67 14.01
CA ASP A 16 15.62 9.64 13.10
C ASP A 16 16.87 10.13 12.36
N VAL A 17 16.80 11.33 11.79
CA VAL A 17 17.93 11.97 11.09
C VAL A 17 19.10 12.23 12.04
N VAL A 18 18.84 12.76 13.24
CA VAL A 18 19.91 13.02 14.22
C VAL A 18 20.56 11.71 14.67
N LEU A 19 19.78 10.64 14.92
CA LEU A 19 20.33 9.33 15.28
C LEU A 19 21.24 8.79 14.17
N ALA A 20 20.82 8.89 12.90
CA ALA A 20 21.64 8.51 11.77
C ALA A 20 22.95 9.34 11.69
N LEU A 21 22.89 10.65 11.90
CA LEU A 21 24.06 11.54 11.92
C LEU A 21 25.01 11.26 13.09
N LEU A 22 24.49 10.77 14.22
CA LEU A 22 25.29 10.34 15.37
C LEU A 22 25.90 8.94 15.18
N GLY A 23 25.68 8.28 14.03
CA GLY A 23 26.20 6.94 13.75
C GLY A 23 25.44 5.82 14.45
N VAL A 24 24.19 6.06 14.86
CA VAL A 24 23.31 4.99 15.34
C VAL A 24 22.82 4.19 14.14
N HIS A 25 23.06 2.89 14.14
CA HIS A 25 22.72 1.99 13.03
C HIS A 25 21.95 0.76 13.50
N GLY A 26 21.50 -0.06 12.54
CA GLY A 26 20.86 -1.35 12.80
C GLY A 26 19.46 -1.23 13.41
N THR A 27 19.16 -2.08 14.39
CA THR A 27 17.80 -2.28 14.92
C THR A 27 17.16 -1.02 15.50
N ALA A 28 17.94 -0.19 16.22
CA ALA A 28 17.41 1.02 16.85
C ALA A 28 16.98 2.05 15.81
N LEU A 29 17.83 2.29 14.79
CA LEU A 29 17.51 3.19 13.70
C LEU A 29 16.30 2.67 12.90
N PHE A 30 16.27 1.38 12.56
CA PHE A 30 15.12 0.76 11.89
C PHE A 30 13.79 1.04 12.60
N ILE A 31 13.74 0.85 13.92
CA ILE A 31 12.51 1.07 14.71
C ILE A 31 12.10 2.54 14.67
N VAL A 32 13.05 3.47 14.83
CA VAL A 32 12.74 4.90 14.82
C VAL A 32 12.28 5.34 13.42
N SER A 33 12.94 4.89 12.36
CA SER A 33 12.55 5.21 10.97
C SER A 33 11.15 4.66 10.66
N ALA A 34 10.88 3.39 11.03
CA ALA A 34 9.58 2.77 10.84
C ALA A 34 8.46 3.53 11.57
N LEU A 35 8.71 3.98 12.81
CA LEU A 35 7.75 4.76 13.57
C LEU A 35 7.59 6.19 13.03
N ALA A 36 8.65 6.79 12.47
CA ALA A 36 8.61 8.13 11.87
C ALA A 36 7.81 8.17 10.56
N LEU A 37 7.78 7.08 9.80
CA LEU A 37 6.99 6.97 8.57
C LEU A 37 5.48 6.97 8.80
N ILE A 38 5.01 6.42 9.93
CA ILE A 38 3.58 6.38 10.26
C ILE A 38 2.93 7.78 10.23
N PRO A 39 3.36 8.77 11.04
CA PRO A 39 2.77 10.11 11.00
C PRO A 39 3.01 10.84 9.68
N LEU A 40 4.09 10.53 8.96
CA LEU A 40 4.34 11.10 7.62
C LEU A 40 3.33 10.60 6.59
N ALA A 41 3.00 9.30 6.59
CA ALA A 41 1.95 8.75 5.74
C ALA A 41 0.60 9.46 5.99
N PHE A 42 0.25 9.68 7.26
CA PHE A 42 -0.95 10.46 7.61
C PHE A 42 -0.88 11.91 7.13
N ALA A 43 0.28 12.57 7.26
CA ALA A 43 0.46 13.95 6.80
C ALA A 43 0.30 14.07 5.28
N ILE A 44 0.80 13.08 4.52
CA ILE A 44 0.63 13.00 3.06
C ILE A 44 -0.84 12.79 2.71
N GLY A 45 -1.51 11.82 3.34
CA GLY A 45 -2.95 11.56 3.11
C GLY A 45 -3.81 12.79 3.40
N GLU A 46 -3.65 13.41 4.58
CA GLU A 46 -4.41 14.61 4.94
C GLU A 46 -4.12 15.79 3.99
N SER A 47 -2.87 16.00 3.60
CA SER A 47 -2.52 17.07 2.66
C SER A 47 -3.11 16.82 1.27
N THR A 48 -3.10 15.56 0.83
CA THR A 48 -3.67 15.15 -0.47
C THR A 48 -5.17 15.39 -0.51
N ASP A 49 -5.90 15.03 0.55
CA ASP A 49 -7.33 15.29 0.68
C ASP A 49 -7.63 16.81 0.60
N ASN A 50 -6.91 17.64 1.38
CA ASN A 50 -7.12 19.09 1.42
C ASN A 50 -6.78 19.79 0.08
N VAL A 51 -5.73 19.33 -0.61
CA VAL A 51 -5.41 19.84 -1.96
C VAL A 51 -6.46 19.39 -2.97
N GLY A 52 -7.02 18.19 -2.80
CA GLY A 52 -8.09 17.64 -3.63
C GLY A 52 -9.35 18.51 -3.63
N GLU A 53 -9.70 19.09 -2.48
CA GLU A 53 -10.86 19.99 -2.33
C GLU A 53 -10.74 21.26 -3.20
N HIS A 54 -9.53 21.67 -3.56
CA HIS A 54 -9.27 22.90 -4.35
C HIS A 54 -9.05 22.66 -5.84
N THR A 55 -8.75 21.43 -6.24
CA THR A 55 -8.21 21.12 -7.58
C THR A 55 -9.20 20.35 -8.47
N GLY A 56 -10.38 20.03 -7.92
CA GLY A 56 -11.45 19.34 -8.60
C GLY A 56 -11.22 17.84 -8.74
N PRO A 57 -12.26 17.07 -9.15
CA PRO A 57 -12.25 15.61 -9.03
C PRO A 57 -11.15 14.90 -9.83
N VAL A 58 -10.70 15.49 -10.94
CA VAL A 58 -9.65 14.94 -11.80
C VAL A 58 -8.30 14.98 -11.11
N VAL A 59 -7.88 16.18 -10.71
CA VAL A 59 -6.57 16.38 -10.09
C VAL A 59 -6.54 15.74 -8.71
N ALA A 60 -7.62 15.85 -7.92
CA ALA A 60 -7.76 15.15 -6.65
C ALA A 60 -7.56 13.63 -6.78
N GLY A 61 -8.21 13.00 -7.77
CA GLY A 61 -8.07 11.58 -8.02
C GLY A 61 -6.65 11.17 -8.41
N LEU A 62 -5.97 11.99 -9.22
CA LEU A 62 -4.58 11.75 -9.61
C LEU A 62 -3.60 11.94 -8.43
N LEU A 63 -3.81 12.96 -7.59
CA LEU A 63 -3.01 13.20 -6.41
C LEU A 63 -3.16 12.06 -5.40
N ASN A 64 -4.39 11.59 -5.16
CA ASN A 64 -4.63 10.46 -4.27
C ASN A 64 -3.97 9.17 -4.79
N ALA A 65 -4.09 8.91 -6.09
CA ALA A 65 -3.45 7.76 -6.72
C ALA A 65 -1.93 7.76 -6.54
N SER A 66 -1.27 8.91 -6.71
CA SER A 66 0.17 9.03 -6.63
C SER A 66 0.67 9.20 -5.21
N PHE A 67 0.35 10.32 -4.56
CA PHE A 67 0.87 10.68 -3.25
C PHE A 67 0.29 9.81 -2.14
N GLY A 68 -0.95 9.34 -2.26
CA GLY A 68 -1.54 8.42 -1.28
C GLY A 68 -0.71 7.15 -1.07
N ASN A 69 -0.04 6.67 -2.13
CA ASN A 69 0.83 5.49 -2.10
C ASN A 69 2.34 5.86 -2.12
N ALA A 70 2.69 7.10 -1.78
CA ALA A 70 4.08 7.56 -1.82
C ALA A 70 5.00 6.81 -0.84
N PRO A 71 4.59 6.49 0.41
CA PRO A 71 5.43 5.72 1.32
C PRO A 71 5.87 4.37 0.72
N GLU A 72 4.94 3.59 0.18
CA GLU A 72 5.20 2.29 -0.43
C GLU A 72 6.10 2.41 -1.64
N LEU A 73 5.84 3.39 -2.50
CA LEU A 73 6.62 3.64 -3.70
C LEU A 73 8.05 4.05 -3.34
N LEU A 74 8.23 4.97 -2.39
CA LEU A 74 9.56 5.44 -1.97
C LEU A 74 10.38 4.32 -1.33
N ILE A 75 9.81 3.59 -0.36
CA ILE A 75 10.49 2.45 0.26
C ILE A 75 10.89 1.42 -0.81
N SER A 76 10.01 1.13 -1.75
CA SER A 76 10.30 0.19 -2.84
C SER A 76 11.41 0.69 -3.76
N LEU A 77 11.43 1.97 -4.13
CA LEU A 77 12.45 2.52 -5.02
C LEU A 77 13.83 2.59 -4.36
N PHE A 78 13.92 2.93 -3.08
CA PHE A 78 15.18 2.84 -2.33
C PHE A 78 15.66 1.38 -2.21
N ALA A 79 14.74 0.45 -1.93
CA ALA A 79 15.09 -0.97 -1.91
C ALA A 79 15.54 -1.49 -3.29
N VAL A 80 14.96 -1.02 -4.40
CA VAL A 80 15.44 -1.31 -5.76
C VAL A 80 16.84 -0.76 -5.99
N HIS A 81 17.10 0.48 -5.55
CA HIS A 81 18.41 1.12 -5.68
C HIS A 81 19.52 0.30 -4.98
N GLU A 82 19.22 -0.22 -3.79
CA GLU A 82 20.11 -1.09 -3.00
C GLU A 82 20.14 -2.56 -3.49
N GLY A 83 19.42 -2.92 -4.56
CA GLY A 83 19.35 -4.29 -5.06
C GLY A 83 18.57 -5.27 -4.17
N LEU A 84 17.81 -4.76 -3.20
CA LEU A 84 17.04 -5.54 -2.23
C LEU A 84 15.70 -6.03 -2.83
N PHE A 85 15.75 -6.77 -3.92
CA PHE A 85 14.55 -7.16 -4.67
C PHE A 85 13.57 -8.02 -3.85
N THR A 86 14.07 -8.80 -2.90
CA THR A 86 13.21 -9.56 -1.96
C THR A 86 12.42 -8.62 -1.05
N VAL A 87 13.03 -7.54 -0.56
CA VAL A 87 12.34 -6.50 0.23
C VAL A 87 11.23 -5.87 -0.59
N VAL A 88 11.53 -5.49 -1.84
CA VAL A 88 10.57 -4.85 -2.75
C VAL A 88 9.34 -5.73 -2.98
N ARG A 89 9.52 -7.00 -3.37
CA ARG A 89 8.40 -7.90 -3.62
C ARG A 89 7.62 -8.19 -2.34
N ALA A 90 8.33 -8.47 -1.25
CA ALA A 90 7.71 -8.78 0.04
C ALA A 90 6.89 -7.61 0.58
N SER A 91 7.41 -6.37 0.55
CA SER A 91 6.68 -5.19 1.03
C SER A 91 5.44 -4.88 0.19
N LEU A 92 5.53 -5.02 -1.15
CA LEU A 92 4.40 -4.82 -2.06
C LEU A 92 3.32 -5.90 -1.88
N THR A 93 3.73 -7.18 -1.77
CA THR A 93 2.83 -8.29 -1.43
C THR A 93 2.16 -8.04 -0.08
N GLY A 94 2.96 -7.69 0.92
CA GLY A 94 2.51 -7.35 2.26
C GLY A 94 1.51 -6.22 2.27
N SER A 95 1.73 -5.16 1.49
CA SER A 95 0.83 -4.00 1.40
C SER A 95 -0.55 -4.40 0.87
N VAL A 96 -0.62 -5.20 -0.20
CA VAL A 96 -1.89 -5.71 -0.72
C VAL A 96 -2.61 -6.60 0.30
N VAL A 97 -1.88 -7.54 0.90
CA VAL A 97 -2.42 -8.47 1.92
C VAL A 97 -2.93 -7.71 3.14
N SER A 98 -2.15 -6.74 3.63
CA SER A 98 -2.50 -5.87 4.76
C SER A 98 -3.75 -5.06 4.46
N ASN A 99 -3.88 -4.47 3.27
CA ASN A 99 -5.07 -3.69 2.92
C ASN A 99 -6.35 -4.55 2.87
N LEU A 100 -6.28 -5.74 2.28
CA LEU A 100 -7.45 -6.62 2.13
C LEU A 100 -7.84 -7.35 3.40
N LEU A 101 -6.89 -7.65 4.29
CA LEU A 101 -7.15 -8.44 5.49
C LEU A 101 -7.08 -7.62 6.77
N LEU A 102 -6.00 -6.86 6.97
CA LEU A 102 -5.78 -6.11 8.20
C LEU A 102 -6.56 -4.78 8.22
N VAL A 103 -6.37 -3.90 7.23
CA VAL A 103 -7.06 -2.60 7.16
C VAL A 103 -8.56 -2.79 7.04
N LEU A 104 -9.00 -3.60 6.06
CA LEU A 104 -10.41 -3.93 5.92
C LEU A 104 -10.95 -4.65 7.16
N GLY A 105 -10.22 -5.63 7.70
CA GLY A 105 -10.67 -6.39 8.86
C GLY A 105 -10.87 -5.53 10.10
N THR A 106 -9.89 -4.70 10.45
CA THR A 106 -9.96 -3.79 11.60
C THR A 106 -11.04 -2.74 11.41
N ALA A 107 -11.18 -2.15 10.22
CA ALA A 107 -12.27 -1.22 9.91
C ALA A 107 -13.65 -1.86 10.15
N LEU A 108 -13.83 -3.12 9.75
CA LEU A 108 -15.09 -3.84 9.98
C LEU A 108 -15.31 -4.21 11.46
N VAL A 109 -14.25 -4.49 12.23
CA VAL A 109 -14.33 -4.75 13.68
C VAL A 109 -14.82 -3.51 14.43
N PHE A 110 -14.29 -2.33 14.09
CA PHE A 110 -14.68 -1.06 14.72
C PHE A 110 -15.96 -0.47 14.09
N GLY A 111 -16.38 -0.96 12.92
CA GLY A 111 -17.62 -0.58 12.26
C GLY A 111 -18.88 -1.22 12.84
N ARG A 112 -20.03 -0.80 12.30
CA ARG A 112 -21.34 -1.44 12.50
C ARG A 112 -21.67 -2.39 11.36
N THR A 113 -22.60 -3.31 11.59
CA THR A 113 -23.16 -4.14 10.51
C THR A 113 -23.81 -3.24 9.45
N ALA A 114 -23.43 -3.43 8.19
CA ALA A 114 -23.88 -2.59 7.08
C ALA A 114 -23.99 -3.37 5.77
N ARG A 115 -24.61 -2.76 4.75
CA ARG A 115 -24.56 -3.25 3.38
C ARG A 115 -23.45 -2.55 2.61
N VAL A 116 -22.83 -3.28 1.70
CA VAL A 116 -21.78 -2.77 0.81
C VAL A 116 -22.06 -3.20 -0.63
N SER A 117 -21.53 -2.43 -1.58
CA SER A 117 -21.72 -2.70 -3.01
C SER A 117 -20.96 -3.97 -3.41
N ARG A 118 -21.70 -5.04 -3.74
CA ARG A 118 -21.12 -6.29 -4.26
C ARG A 118 -20.28 -6.04 -5.51
N ARG A 119 -20.76 -5.16 -6.39
CA ARG A 119 -20.06 -4.78 -7.61
C ARG A 119 -18.69 -4.16 -7.29
N SER A 120 -18.63 -3.28 -6.29
CA SER A 120 -17.37 -2.65 -5.88
C SER A 120 -16.39 -3.67 -5.29
N VAL A 121 -16.91 -4.54 -4.41
CA VAL A 121 -16.13 -5.63 -3.80
C VAL A 121 -15.47 -6.51 -4.86
N PHE A 122 -16.26 -7.05 -5.79
CA PHE A 122 -15.71 -7.93 -6.82
C PHE A 122 -14.88 -7.21 -7.88
N ALA A 123 -15.13 -5.92 -8.14
CA ALA A 123 -14.30 -5.14 -9.05
C ALA A 123 -12.88 -4.96 -8.49
N ASN A 124 -12.75 -4.48 -7.25
CA ASN A 124 -11.45 -4.26 -6.61
C ASN A 124 -10.70 -5.59 -6.37
N LEU A 125 -11.38 -6.61 -5.84
CA LEU A 125 -10.77 -7.94 -5.65
C LEU A 125 -10.37 -8.58 -6.98
N GLY A 126 -11.16 -8.37 -8.04
CA GLY A 126 -10.86 -8.85 -9.39
C GLY A 126 -9.62 -8.19 -9.99
N GLN A 127 -9.40 -6.89 -9.73
CA GLN A 127 -8.17 -6.19 -10.13
C GLN A 127 -6.94 -6.76 -9.43
N VAL A 128 -7.01 -6.99 -8.12
CA VAL A 128 -5.92 -7.63 -7.36
C VAL A 128 -5.66 -9.05 -7.87
N ALA A 129 -6.71 -9.84 -8.07
CA ALA A 129 -6.59 -11.20 -8.59
C ALA A 129 -5.98 -11.25 -9.99
N LEU A 130 -6.37 -10.33 -10.87
CA LEU A 130 -5.82 -10.20 -12.21
C LEU A 130 -4.33 -9.85 -12.16
N ALA A 131 -3.94 -8.85 -11.37
CA ALA A 131 -2.55 -8.45 -11.23
C ALA A 131 -1.69 -9.59 -10.66
N ALA A 132 -2.10 -10.19 -9.55
CA ALA A 132 -1.40 -11.32 -8.93
C ALA A 132 -1.31 -12.52 -9.88
N GLY A 133 -2.38 -12.82 -10.62
CA GLY A 133 -2.42 -13.90 -11.60
C GLY A 133 -1.48 -13.66 -12.79
N LEU A 134 -1.47 -12.45 -13.35
CA LEU A 134 -0.56 -12.10 -14.45
C LEU A 134 0.89 -12.19 -13.99
N PHE A 135 1.25 -11.56 -12.88
CA PHE A 135 2.61 -11.66 -12.33
C PHE A 135 2.98 -13.10 -11.98
N GLY A 136 2.04 -13.91 -11.48
CA GLY A 136 2.24 -15.34 -11.25
C GLY A 136 2.54 -16.12 -12.51
N VAL A 137 1.83 -15.85 -13.60
CA VAL A 137 2.15 -16.43 -14.91
C VAL A 137 3.54 -15.98 -15.36
N ALA A 138 3.92 -14.71 -15.23
CA ALA A 138 5.27 -14.26 -15.60
C ALA A 138 6.38 -14.89 -14.77
N THR A 139 6.14 -15.17 -13.49
CA THR A 139 7.12 -15.85 -12.64
C THR A 139 7.24 -17.34 -12.99
N LEU A 140 6.12 -18.03 -13.20
CA LEU A 140 6.09 -19.49 -13.34
C LEU A 140 6.30 -19.97 -14.78
N LEU A 141 5.78 -19.24 -15.77
CA LEU A 141 5.79 -19.67 -17.17
C LEU A 141 7.20 -19.91 -17.70
N PRO A 142 8.21 -19.05 -17.46
CA PRO A 142 9.56 -19.28 -17.96
C PRO A 142 10.13 -20.59 -17.41
N SER A 143 10.00 -20.81 -16.10
CA SER A 143 10.48 -22.04 -15.45
C SER A 143 9.86 -23.32 -16.03
N VAL A 144 8.58 -23.26 -16.41
CA VAL A 144 7.87 -24.40 -17.02
C VAL A 144 8.34 -24.64 -18.45
N LEU A 145 8.58 -23.58 -19.22
CA LEU A 145 8.99 -23.67 -20.63
C LEU A 145 10.46 -24.04 -20.81
N THR A 146 11.33 -23.63 -19.90
CA THR A 146 12.79 -23.84 -19.99
C THR A 146 13.30 -25.02 -19.15
N GLY A 147 12.40 -25.78 -18.51
CA GLY A 147 12.80 -26.93 -17.68
C GLY A 147 13.46 -26.56 -16.35
N GLY A 148 13.14 -25.39 -15.80
CA GLY A 148 13.59 -24.92 -14.49
C GLY A 148 14.63 -23.79 -14.52
N GLU A 149 15.15 -23.43 -15.70
CA GLU A 149 16.13 -22.34 -15.84
C GLU A 149 15.44 -21.01 -16.16
N SER A 150 15.14 -20.20 -15.13
CA SER A 150 14.64 -18.83 -15.34
C SER A 150 15.77 -17.83 -15.19
N ARG A 151 16.10 -17.11 -16.27
CA ARG A 151 17.12 -16.04 -16.21
C ARG A 151 16.49 -14.75 -15.64
N PRO A 152 17.19 -14.02 -14.76
CA PRO A 152 16.66 -12.76 -14.21
C PRO A 152 16.22 -11.76 -15.30
N ALA A 153 16.96 -11.64 -16.40
CA ALA A 153 16.63 -10.74 -17.51
C ALA A 153 15.31 -11.10 -18.21
N GLU A 154 14.98 -12.39 -18.32
CA GLU A 154 13.72 -12.85 -18.89
C GLU A 154 12.56 -12.49 -17.97
N LEU A 155 12.70 -12.77 -16.66
CA LEU A 155 11.70 -12.41 -15.65
C LEU A 155 11.41 -10.90 -15.64
N THR A 156 12.45 -10.07 -15.75
CA THR A 156 12.29 -8.61 -15.89
C THR A 156 11.51 -8.25 -17.15
N SER A 157 11.82 -8.88 -18.29
CA SER A 157 11.14 -8.59 -19.56
C SER A 157 9.64 -8.90 -19.48
N TYR A 158 9.27 -10.06 -18.91
CA TYR A 158 7.86 -10.40 -18.67
C TYR A 158 7.19 -9.44 -17.69
N ALA A 159 7.90 -9.07 -16.61
CA ALA A 159 7.39 -8.13 -15.61
C ALA A 159 7.08 -6.75 -16.21
N VAL A 160 7.96 -6.23 -17.08
CA VAL A 160 7.78 -4.93 -17.75
C VAL A 160 6.54 -4.94 -18.65
N VAL A 161 6.33 -5.99 -19.43
CA VAL A 161 5.14 -6.11 -20.30
C VAL A 161 3.87 -6.13 -19.46
N ILE A 162 3.83 -6.92 -18.39
CA ILE A 162 2.69 -6.99 -17.48
C ILE A 162 2.45 -5.67 -16.77
N ALA A 163 3.51 -5.02 -16.29
CA ALA A 163 3.44 -3.71 -15.67
C ALA A 163 2.84 -2.67 -16.62
N ALA A 164 3.30 -2.61 -17.87
CA ALA A 164 2.76 -1.70 -18.87
C ALA A 164 1.26 -1.95 -19.14
N VAL A 165 0.85 -3.21 -19.26
CA VAL A 165 -0.57 -3.58 -19.47
C VAL A 165 -1.42 -3.23 -18.25
N LEU A 166 -0.99 -3.58 -17.04
CA LEU A 166 -1.71 -3.26 -15.81
C LEU A 166 -1.84 -1.76 -15.57
N LEU A 167 -0.77 -1.00 -15.83
CA LEU A 167 -0.79 0.45 -15.71
C LEU A 167 -1.75 1.08 -16.73
N ALA A 168 -1.78 0.58 -17.97
CA ALA A 168 -2.73 1.04 -18.97
C ALA A 168 -4.19 0.76 -18.53
N ILE A 169 -4.47 -0.44 -18.01
CA ILE A 169 -5.79 -0.80 -17.46
C ILE A 169 -6.15 0.13 -16.30
N TYR A 170 -5.22 0.36 -15.37
CA TYR A 170 -5.40 1.28 -14.25
C TYR A 170 -5.76 2.69 -14.72
N LEU A 171 -5.00 3.25 -15.67
CA LEU A 171 -5.25 4.58 -16.22
C LEU A 171 -6.63 4.67 -16.87
N VAL A 172 -7.05 3.65 -17.62
CA VAL A 172 -8.41 3.61 -18.23
C VAL A 172 -9.49 3.60 -17.15
N ILE A 173 -9.37 2.72 -16.14
CA ILE A 173 -10.37 2.59 -15.07
C ILE A 173 -10.44 3.89 -14.25
N THR A 174 -9.30 4.44 -13.86
CA THR A 174 -9.22 5.70 -13.10
C THR A 174 -9.79 6.86 -13.91
N THR A 175 -9.49 6.94 -15.21
CA THR A 175 -10.08 7.96 -16.09
C THR A 175 -11.60 7.83 -16.18
N VAL A 176 -12.14 6.61 -16.30
CA VAL A 176 -13.59 6.38 -16.32
C VAL A 176 -14.22 6.78 -14.98
N HIS A 177 -13.62 6.42 -13.86
CA HIS A 177 -14.08 6.81 -12.52
C HIS A 177 -14.10 8.33 -12.34
N ILE A 178 -13.00 8.99 -12.67
CA ILE A 178 -12.88 10.44 -12.61
C ILE A 178 -13.94 11.12 -13.51
N ARG A 179 -14.09 10.68 -14.77
CA ARG A 179 -15.09 11.25 -15.69
C ARG A 179 -16.51 11.10 -15.15
N ARG A 180 -16.82 9.98 -14.50
CA ARG A 180 -18.11 9.75 -13.85
C ARG A 180 -18.28 10.67 -12.64
N ALA A 181 -17.25 10.83 -11.82
CA ALA A 181 -17.26 11.73 -10.66
C ALA A 181 -17.46 13.19 -11.10
N VAL A 182 -16.77 13.65 -12.15
CA VAL A 182 -16.94 15.01 -12.70
C VAL A 182 -18.36 15.25 -13.18
N ARG A 183 -18.99 14.28 -13.87
CA ARG A 183 -20.39 14.42 -14.31
C ARG A 183 -21.33 14.62 -13.12
N LEU A 184 -21.17 13.81 -12.07
CA LEU A 184 -21.98 13.91 -10.86
C LEU A 184 -21.71 15.21 -10.09
N HIS A 185 -20.47 15.71 -10.07
CA HIS A 185 -20.11 16.96 -9.39
C HIS A 185 -20.68 18.20 -10.09
N ARG A 186 -20.78 18.18 -11.44
CA ARG A 186 -21.41 19.29 -12.19
C ARG A 186 -22.89 19.46 -11.85
N ASP A 187 -23.55 18.38 -11.46
CA ASP A 187 -24.99 18.39 -11.15
C ASP A 187 -25.29 18.90 -9.73
N ASN A 188 -24.32 18.85 -8.80
CA ASN A 188 -24.53 19.16 -7.38
C ASN A 188 -23.93 20.52 -6.92
N GLY A 189 -23.24 21.26 -7.78
CA GLY A 189 -22.53 22.49 -7.39
C GLY A 189 -21.32 22.23 -6.48
N PRO A 190 -20.41 23.21 -6.30
CA PRO A 190 -19.27 23.03 -5.41
C PRO A 190 -19.73 23.04 -3.95
N ASP A 191 -19.65 21.90 -3.27
CA ASP A 191 -19.68 21.85 -1.81
C ASP A 191 -18.37 22.48 -1.30
N ALA A 192 -18.37 23.78 -1.03
CA ALA A 192 -17.29 24.40 -0.29
C ALA A 192 -17.29 23.81 1.12
N SER A 193 -16.31 22.96 1.44
CA SER A 193 -16.15 22.47 2.80
C SER A 193 -15.60 23.59 3.68
N ASP A 194 -16.43 24.11 4.58
CA ASP A 194 -15.99 25.02 5.63
C ASP A 194 -14.93 24.29 6.49
N GLY A 195 -13.65 24.68 6.32
CA GLY A 195 -12.53 24.13 7.08
C GLY A 195 -11.37 23.54 6.27
N ALA A 196 -11.44 23.54 4.93
CA ALA A 196 -10.35 23.13 4.06
C ALA A 196 -9.09 23.99 4.25
N TRP A 197 -7.90 23.39 4.20
CA TRP A 197 -6.65 24.18 4.21
C TRP A 197 -6.52 24.98 2.94
N SER A 198 -5.98 26.20 3.00
CA SER A 198 -5.59 26.92 1.77
C SER A 198 -4.72 26.03 0.87
N LEU A 199 -4.94 26.07 -0.44
CA LEU A 199 -4.17 25.29 -1.43
C LEU A 199 -2.64 25.36 -1.20
N THR A 200 -2.10 26.54 -0.93
CA THR A 200 -0.66 26.74 -0.64
C THR A 200 -0.20 25.93 0.56
N ARG A 201 -0.95 25.96 1.67
CA ARG A 201 -0.64 25.16 2.86
C ARG A 201 -0.68 23.67 2.54
N GLY A 202 -1.69 23.21 1.81
CA GLY A 202 -1.80 21.81 1.37
C GLY A 202 -0.58 21.36 0.56
N LEU A 203 -0.21 22.13 -0.47
CA LEU A 203 0.93 21.82 -1.35
C LEU A 203 2.27 21.85 -0.61
N VAL A 204 2.51 22.87 0.24
CA VAL A 204 3.75 22.97 1.02
C VAL A 204 3.87 21.80 1.99
N THR A 205 2.78 21.47 2.69
CA THR A 205 2.79 20.35 3.65
C THR A 205 2.99 19.02 2.94
N LEU A 206 2.32 18.80 1.80
CA LEU A 206 2.49 17.62 0.96
C LEU A 206 3.95 17.46 0.49
N GLY A 207 4.55 18.54 -0.01
CA GLY A 207 5.93 18.54 -0.48
C GLY A 207 6.93 18.24 0.64
N LEU A 208 6.79 18.91 1.79
CA LEU A 208 7.66 18.67 2.95
C LEU A 208 7.52 17.25 3.51
N ALA A 209 6.29 16.75 3.63
CA ALA A 209 6.03 15.39 4.11
C ALA A 209 6.61 14.35 3.14
N THR A 210 6.47 14.57 1.82
CA THR A 210 7.03 13.66 0.80
C THR A 210 8.56 13.62 0.85
N VAL A 211 9.22 14.77 0.97
CA VAL A 211 10.69 14.83 1.11
C VAL A 211 11.15 14.16 2.41
N ALA A 212 10.47 14.41 3.52
CA ALA A 212 10.76 13.76 4.79
C ALA A 212 10.57 12.24 4.71
N THR A 213 9.50 11.77 4.06
CA THR A 213 9.27 10.34 3.80
C THR A 213 10.39 9.75 2.98
N ALA A 214 10.87 10.44 1.95
CA ALA A 214 11.99 9.97 1.14
C ALA A 214 13.25 9.78 1.98
N VAL A 215 13.64 10.78 2.78
CA VAL A 215 14.81 10.70 3.67
C VAL A 215 14.68 9.54 4.67
N VAL A 216 13.54 9.43 5.35
CA VAL A 216 13.33 8.35 6.34
C VAL A 216 13.26 6.97 5.66
N SER A 217 12.73 6.88 4.44
CA SER A 217 12.66 5.62 3.69
C SER A 217 14.04 5.13 3.28
N GLU A 218 14.94 6.04 2.91
CA GLU A 218 16.34 5.73 2.64
C GLU A 218 17.04 5.17 3.89
N LEU A 219 16.91 5.86 5.03
CA LEU A 219 17.46 5.42 6.32
C LEU A 219 16.90 4.06 6.77
N LEU A 220 15.58 3.89 6.66
CA LEU A 220 14.91 2.62 6.94
C LEU A 220 15.49 1.51 6.07
N THR A 221 15.58 1.73 4.76
CA THR A 221 16.01 0.72 3.79
C THR A 221 17.41 0.20 4.10
N GLY A 222 18.34 1.10 4.46
CA GLY A 222 19.70 0.75 4.84
C GLY A 222 19.82 -0.07 6.14
N THR A 223 18.73 -0.26 6.90
CA THR A 223 18.74 -1.00 8.18
C THR A 223 17.90 -2.27 8.18
N ILE A 224 17.19 -2.58 7.08
CA ILE A 224 16.27 -3.72 6.99
C ILE A 224 16.99 -5.04 7.24
N GLU A 225 18.11 -5.28 6.55
CA GLU A 225 18.87 -6.53 6.66
C GLU A 225 19.42 -6.72 8.06
N THR A 226 20.06 -5.69 8.61
CA THR A 226 20.58 -5.70 9.97
C THR A 226 19.48 -5.98 11.00
N PHE A 227 18.31 -5.35 10.85
CA PHE A 227 17.17 -5.61 11.74
C PHE A 227 16.69 -7.05 11.62
N ALA A 228 16.52 -7.56 10.40
CA ALA A 228 16.04 -8.91 10.12
C ALA A 228 16.97 -10.00 10.69
N GLU A 229 18.28 -9.81 10.58
CA GLU A 229 19.30 -10.72 11.10
C GLU A 229 19.32 -10.73 12.64
N HIS A 230 19.40 -9.54 13.27
CA HIS A 230 19.48 -9.44 14.73
C HIS A 230 18.23 -9.98 15.45
N THR A 231 17.06 -9.84 14.83
CA THR A 231 15.79 -10.30 15.42
C THR A 231 15.45 -11.74 15.05
N GLY A 232 16.14 -12.33 14.06
CA GLY A 232 15.81 -13.66 13.53
C GLY A 232 14.43 -13.73 12.88
N LEU A 233 13.90 -12.59 12.42
CA LEU A 233 12.60 -12.50 11.76
C LEU A 233 12.69 -12.80 10.25
N GLY A 234 13.88 -12.64 9.66
CA GLY A 234 14.10 -12.80 8.22
C GLY A 234 13.64 -11.57 7.42
N GLN A 235 14.32 -11.33 6.29
CA GLN A 235 14.12 -10.13 5.47
C GLN A 235 12.73 -10.09 4.83
N PHE A 236 12.24 -11.27 4.38
CA PHE A 236 10.92 -11.41 3.78
C PHE A 236 9.79 -11.05 4.75
N PHE A 237 9.72 -11.67 5.93
CA PHE A 237 8.71 -11.35 6.95
C PHE A 237 8.78 -9.89 7.41
N THR A 238 9.98 -9.38 7.68
CA THR A 238 10.18 -7.97 8.08
C THR A 238 9.55 -7.03 7.06
N SER A 239 9.77 -7.30 5.78
CA SER A 239 9.24 -6.47 4.69
C SER A 239 7.74 -6.68 4.48
N ALA A 240 7.27 -7.93 4.43
CA ALA A 240 5.88 -8.27 4.15
C ALA A 240 4.91 -7.95 5.28
N ILE A 241 5.38 -7.86 6.52
CA ILE A 241 4.52 -7.56 7.68
C ILE A 241 4.83 -6.18 8.23
N ILE A 242 6.07 -5.93 8.67
CA ILE A 242 6.38 -4.69 9.41
C ILE A 242 6.36 -3.49 8.45
N ILE A 243 7.13 -3.55 7.37
CA ILE A 243 7.22 -2.43 6.41
C ILE A 243 5.87 -2.19 5.72
N ALA A 244 5.16 -3.26 5.35
CA ALA A 244 3.82 -3.15 4.77
C ALA A 244 2.79 -2.47 5.70
N ILE A 245 2.85 -2.72 7.01
CA ILE A 245 1.98 -2.02 7.97
C ILE A 245 2.34 -0.53 8.06
N VAL A 246 3.64 -0.22 8.03
CA VAL A 246 4.14 1.16 8.11
C VAL A 246 3.73 1.97 6.88
N GLY A 247 3.87 1.40 5.67
CA GLY A 247 3.42 2.04 4.42
C GLY A 247 1.93 2.38 4.48
N ASN A 248 1.10 1.37 4.76
CA ASN A 248 -0.37 1.50 4.73
C ASN A 248 -0.96 2.18 5.98
N ALA A 249 -0.14 2.84 6.81
CA ALA A 249 -0.59 3.32 8.12
C ALA A 249 -1.69 4.38 7.99
N ALA A 250 -1.60 5.23 6.96
CA ALA A 250 -2.59 6.27 6.68
C ALA A 250 -3.96 5.68 6.34
N GLU A 251 -4.00 4.70 5.44
CA GLU A 251 -5.20 3.97 5.01
C GLU A 251 -5.80 3.20 6.18
N HIS A 252 -4.95 2.56 7.00
CA HIS A 252 -5.38 1.84 8.18
C HIS A 252 -6.13 2.76 9.14
N GLY A 253 -5.51 3.87 9.55
CA GLY A 253 -6.15 4.81 10.48
C GLY A 253 -7.37 5.49 9.85
N GLY A 254 -7.29 5.88 8.59
CA GLY A 254 -8.39 6.49 7.84
C GLY A 254 -9.62 5.59 7.80
N ALA A 255 -9.45 4.33 7.37
CA ALA A 255 -10.53 3.36 7.27
C ALA A 255 -11.18 3.07 8.64
N VAL A 256 -10.37 2.89 9.70
CA VAL A 256 -10.88 2.64 11.05
C VAL A 256 -11.67 3.84 11.59
N VAL A 257 -11.15 5.06 11.42
CA VAL A 257 -11.85 6.29 11.86
C VAL A 257 -13.16 6.47 11.11
N VAL A 258 -13.18 6.26 9.79
CA VAL A 258 -14.38 6.36 8.96
C VAL A 258 -15.41 5.29 9.35
N ALA A 259 -14.97 4.05 9.62
CA ALA A 259 -15.84 2.98 10.06
C ALA A 259 -16.44 3.25 11.45
N ALA A 260 -15.64 3.75 12.39
CA ALA A 260 -16.07 4.11 13.74
C ALA A 260 -17.08 5.27 13.75
N ARG A 261 -16.97 6.19 12.79
CA ARG A 261 -17.98 7.24 12.52
C ARG A 261 -19.25 6.71 11.84
N GLY A 262 -19.29 5.41 11.55
CA GLY A 262 -20.46 4.72 11.02
C GLY A 262 -20.51 4.61 9.50
N ASN A 263 -19.55 5.17 8.76
CA ASN A 263 -19.53 5.04 7.29
C ASN A 263 -18.74 3.79 6.85
N VAL A 264 -19.27 2.62 7.21
CA VAL A 264 -18.60 1.32 6.95
C VAL A 264 -18.48 1.01 5.45
N ALA A 265 -19.40 1.52 4.62
CA ALA A 265 -19.31 1.35 3.18
C ALA A 265 -18.09 2.07 2.59
N LEU A 266 -17.84 3.33 2.99
CA LEU A 266 -16.65 4.06 2.59
C LEU A 266 -15.38 3.41 3.15
N ALA A 267 -15.38 3.01 4.43
CA ALA A 267 -14.23 2.33 5.02
C ALA A 267 -13.87 1.00 4.32
N THR A 268 -14.90 0.26 3.88
CA THR A 268 -14.70 -0.96 3.08
C THR A 268 -14.06 -0.64 1.73
N GLU A 269 -14.48 0.46 1.09
CA GLU A 269 -13.93 0.90 -0.18
C GLU A 269 -12.47 1.37 -0.05
N ILE A 270 -12.10 2.06 1.05
CA ILE A 270 -10.71 2.48 1.31
C ILE A 270 -9.76 1.28 1.27
N GLY A 271 -10.05 0.22 2.03
CA GLY A 271 -9.18 -0.96 2.08
C GLY A 271 -9.13 -1.74 0.76
N LEU A 272 -10.29 -1.90 0.09
CA LEU A 272 -10.37 -2.61 -1.19
C LEU A 272 -9.68 -1.85 -2.33
N SER A 273 -9.92 -0.55 -2.44
CA SER A 273 -9.37 0.29 -3.49
C SER A 273 -7.87 0.50 -3.30
N SER A 274 -7.39 0.71 -2.07
CA SER A 274 -5.95 0.82 -1.81
C SER A 274 -5.21 -0.46 -2.23
N ALA A 275 -5.72 -1.64 -1.88
CA ALA A 275 -5.15 -2.91 -2.37
C ALA A 275 -5.13 -3.01 -3.91
N ALA A 276 -6.21 -2.61 -4.58
CA ALA A 276 -6.28 -2.61 -6.03
C ALA A 276 -5.31 -1.61 -6.67
N GLN A 277 -5.13 -0.42 -6.06
CA GLN A 277 -4.17 0.59 -6.48
C GLN A 277 -2.73 0.07 -6.33
N VAL A 278 -2.39 -0.54 -5.20
CA VAL A 278 -1.06 -1.14 -5.02
C VAL A 278 -0.81 -2.18 -6.11
N ALA A 279 -1.77 -3.08 -6.35
CA ALA A 279 -1.63 -4.15 -7.32
C ALA A 279 -1.57 -3.69 -8.79
N THR A 280 -2.32 -2.65 -9.17
CA THR A 280 -2.47 -2.22 -10.58
C THR A 280 -1.77 -0.93 -10.94
N PHE A 281 -1.27 -0.18 -9.95
CA PHE A 281 -0.51 1.06 -10.13
C PHE A 281 0.86 0.99 -9.48
N VAL A 282 0.95 0.78 -8.15
CA VAL A 282 2.24 0.89 -7.42
C VAL A 282 3.22 -0.18 -7.89
N ILE A 283 2.81 -1.45 -7.89
CA ILE A 283 3.66 -2.56 -8.37
C ILE A 283 4.14 -2.30 -9.82
N PRO A 284 3.24 -2.03 -10.80
CA PRO A 284 3.66 -1.66 -12.14
C PRO A 284 4.60 -0.44 -12.23
N ALA A 285 4.32 0.61 -11.45
CA ALA A 285 5.15 1.81 -11.44
C ALA A 285 6.56 1.51 -10.94
N VAL A 286 6.69 0.75 -9.84
CA VAL A 286 7.99 0.31 -9.31
C VAL A 286 8.74 -0.52 -10.35
N VAL A 287 8.08 -1.47 -11.02
CA VAL A 287 8.71 -2.28 -12.07
C VAL A 287 9.22 -1.41 -13.23
N LEU A 288 8.43 -0.46 -13.72
CA LEU A 288 8.83 0.40 -14.83
C LEU A 288 9.92 1.39 -14.44
N ILE A 289 9.83 2.01 -13.26
CA ILE A 289 10.84 2.95 -12.76
C ILE A 289 12.15 2.21 -12.43
N SER A 290 12.09 0.94 -12.01
CA SER A 290 13.28 0.13 -11.74
C SER A 290 14.24 0.03 -12.93
N LEU A 291 13.74 0.18 -14.17
CA LEU A 291 14.57 0.19 -15.37
C LEU A 291 15.58 1.35 -15.41
N LEU A 292 15.29 2.44 -14.70
CA LEU A 292 16.19 3.58 -14.56
C LEU A 292 17.19 3.42 -13.42
N LEU A 293 16.98 2.42 -12.55
CA LEU A 293 17.78 2.13 -11.37
C LEU A 293 18.49 0.78 -11.57
N GLN A 294 17.87 -0.30 -11.10
CA GLN A 294 18.28 -1.67 -11.35
C GLN A 294 17.07 -2.48 -11.82
N PRO A 295 17.14 -3.20 -12.95
CA PRO A 295 15.99 -3.92 -13.48
C PRO A 295 15.47 -4.95 -12.47
N LEU A 296 14.22 -4.80 -12.02
CA LEU A 296 13.61 -5.65 -10.99
C LEU A 296 13.03 -6.96 -11.59
N PRO A 297 13.64 -8.13 -11.32
CA PRO A 297 13.02 -9.40 -11.66
C PRO A 297 11.86 -9.69 -10.70
N MET A 298 10.65 -9.79 -11.23
CA MET A 298 9.45 -10.16 -10.46
C MET A 298 9.37 -11.67 -10.27
N ALA A 299 10.28 -12.20 -9.45
CA ALA A 299 10.37 -13.60 -9.05
C ALA A 299 9.65 -13.83 -7.71
N PHE A 300 8.32 -13.80 -7.72
CA PHE A 300 7.54 -14.04 -6.51
C PHE A 300 7.72 -15.47 -6.00
N GLN A 301 7.81 -15.63 -4.68
CA GLN A 301 7.86 -16.92 -4.03
C GLN A 301 6.46 -17.56 -3.98
N PRO A 302 6.34 -18.90 -3.96
CA PRO A 302 5.05 -19.58 -3.83
C PRO A 302 4.21 -19.10 -2.64
N VAL A 303 4.87 -18.78 -1.51
CA VAL A 303 4.20 -18.27 -0.30
C VAL A 303 3.51 -16.92 -0.55
N GLU A 304 4.07 -16.06 -1.40
CA GLU A 304 3.48 -14.77 -1.75
C GLU A 304 2.15 -14.97 -2.50
N PHE A 305 2.10 -15.93 -3.43
CA PHE A 305 0.86 -16.27 -4.14
C PHE A 305 -0.19 -16.88 -3.23
N VAL A 306 0.21 -17.68 -2.23
CA VAL A 306 -0.71 -18.17 -1.20
C VAL A 306 -1.28 -16.98 -0.40
N GLY A 307 -0.43 -16.02 -0.03
CA GLY A 307 -0.85 -14.77 0.61
C GLY A 307 -1.87 -13.99 -0.21
N TYR A 308 -1.59 -13.74 -1.50
CA TYR A 308 -2.53 -13.10 -2.42
C TYR A 308 -3.85 -13.88 -2.55
N ALA A 309 -3.78 -15.20 -2.70
CA ALA A 309 -4.96 -16.04 -2.85
C ALA A 309 -5.86 -15.94 -1.61
N LEU A 310 -5.30 -16.03 -0.40
CA LEU A 310 -6.06 -15.85 0.85
C LEU A 310 -6.61 -14.43 0.97
N ALA A 311 -5.81 -13.42 0.65
CA ALA A 311 -6.20 -12.02 0.69
C ALA A 311 -7.32 -11.68 -0.30
N VAL A 312 -7.46 -12.39 -1.42
CA VAL A 312 -8.55 -12.19 -2.39
C VAL A 312 -9.76 -13.06 -2.05
N LEU A 313 -9.55 -14.36 -1.83
CA LEU A 313 -10.63 -15.35 -1.71
C LEU A 313 -11.43 -15.15 -0.42
N VAL A 314 -10.76 -14.89 0.72
CA VAL A 314 -11.46 -14.77 2.00
C VAL A 314 -12.40 -13.55 2.00
N PRO A 315 -11.96 -12.32 1.62
CA PRO A 315 -12.88 -11.21 1.45
C PRO A 315 -13.97 -11.48 0.40
N ALA A 316 -13.67 -12.13 -0.72
CA ALA A 316 -14.67 -12.44 -1.74
C ALA A 316 -15.81 -13.30 -1.17
N VAL A 317 -15.49 -14.31 -0.38
CA VAL A 317 -16.47 -15.18 0.28
C VAL A 317 -17.23 -14.45 1.38
N LEU A 318 -16.52 -13.71 2.25
CA LEU A 318 -17.13 -13.05 3.40
C LEU A 318 -18.00 -11.85 3.00
N LEU A 319 -17.55 -11.02 2.07
CA LEU A 319 -18.23 -9.81 1.62
C LEU A 319 -19.12 -10.04 0.38
N GLY A 320 -19.00 -11.17 -0.32
CA GLY A 320 -19.68 -11.41 -1.60
C GLY A 320 -21.21 -11.34 -1.57
N ARG A 321 -21.82 -11.47 -0.38
CA ARG A 321 -23.26 -11.27 -0.14
C ARG A 321 -23.67 -9.80 0.05
N GLY A 322 -22.74 -8.86 0.00
CA GLY A 322 -22.99 -7.42 0.16
C GLY A 322 -23.38 -7.00 1.58
N ARG A 323 -23.03 -7.81 2.59
CA ARG A 323 -23.24 -7.52 4.02
C ARG A 323 -21.94 -7.66 4.78
N VAL A 324 -21.60 -6.67 5.59
CA VAL A 324 -20.42 -6.67 6.46
C VAL A 324 -20.85 -6.66 7.92
N SER A 325 -20.02 -7.23 8.78
CA SER A 325 -20.24 -7.27 10.23
C SER A 325 -18.92 -7.36 10.97
N ARG A 326 -18.93 -7.07 12.28
CA ARG A 326 -17.74 -7.18 13.13
C ARG A 326 -17.12 -8.58 13.12
N ALA A 327 -17.96 -9.63 13.11
CA ALA A 327 -17.49 -11.01 13.04
C ALA A 327 -16.73 -11.31 11.74
N LYS A 328 -17.17 -10.74 10.60
CA LYS A 328 -16.42 -10.85 9.33
C LYS A 328 -15.11 -10.08 9.39
N GLY A 329 -15.10 -8.91 10.01
CA GLY A 329 -13.87 -8.16 10.28
C GLY A 329 -12.87 -8.97 11.09
N ALA A 330 -13.32 -9.58 12.20
CA ALA A 330 -12.47 -10.44 13.01
C ALA A 330 -11.92 -11.64 12.22
N ALA A 331 -12.73 -12.27 11.38
CA ALA A 331 -12.27 -13.36 10.51
C ALA A 331 -11.18 -12.90 9.53
N LEU A 332 -11.26 -11.68 8.99
CA LEU A 332 -10.21 -11.12 8.14
C LEU A 332 -8.91 -10.85 8.91
N VAL A 333 -9.00 -10.30 10.12
CA VAL A 333 -7.83 -10.08 10.98
C VAL A 333 -7.17 -11.40 11.38
N ILE A 334 -7.96 -12.43 11.73
CA ILE A 334 -7.45 -13.78 12.00
C ILE A 334 -6.75 -14.34 10.75
N THR A 335 -7.35 -14.16 9.57
CA THR A 335 -6.73 -14.58 8.30
C THR A 335 -5.39 -13.87 8.08
N TYR A 336 -5.29 -12.57 8.36
CA TYR A 336 -4.04 -11.82 8.29
C TYR A 336 -2.98 -12.40 9.24
N ALA A 337 -3.35 -12.72 10.48
CA ALA A 337 -2.44 -13.32 11.45
C ALA A 337 -1.94 -14.70 10.97
N VAL A 338 -2.80 -15.52 10.38
CA VAL A 338 -2.42 -16.81 9.77
C VAL A 338 -1.43 -16.59 8.62
N VAL A 339 -1.67 -15.62 7.73
CA VAL A 339 -0.72 -15.28 6.66
C VAL A 339 0.60 -14.80 7.23
N GLY A 340 0.58 -13.99 8.30
CA GLY A 340 1.79 -13.56 9.00
C GLY A 340 2.60 -14.74 9.56
N VAL A 341 1.93 -15.73 10.17
CA VAL A 341 2.60 -16.96 10.63
C VAL A 341 3.20 -17.74 9.46
N LEU A 342 2.49 -17.87 8.34
CA LEU A 342 3.01 -18.53 7.14
C LEU A 342 4.27 -17.82 6.61
N PHE A 343 4.23 -16.49 6.52
CA PHE A 343 5.38 -15.68 6.08
C PHE A 343 6.56 -15.82 7.04
N PHE A 344 6.30 -15.87 8.35
CA PHE A 344 7.33 -16.06 9.36
C PHE A 344 8.01 -17.42 9.25
N VAL A 345 7.23 -18.50 9.11
CA VAL A 345 7.75 -19.87 9.02
C VAL A 345 8.62 -20.05 7.76
N VAL A 346 8.24 -19.43 6.64
CA VAL A 346 9.02 -19.50 5.38
C VAL A 346 10.25 -18.57 5.41
N SER A 347 10.28 -17.56 6.29
CA SER A 347 11.41 -16.63 6.42
C SER A 347 12.54 -17.13 7.31
N ARG A 348 12.38 -18.30 7.94
CA ARG A 348 13.37 -18.94 8.81
C ARG A 348 14.22 -19.98 8.09
#